data_AF-A0A7S3J5B0-F1
#
_entry.id   AF-A0A7S3J5B0-F1
#
_cell.length_a   1.000
_cell.length_b   1.000
_cell.length_c   1.000
_cell.angle_alpha   90.00
_cell.angle_beta   90.00
_cell.angle_gamma   90.00
#
_symmetry.space_group_name_H-M   'P 1'
#
loop_
_entity.id
_entity.type
_entity.pdbx_description
1 polymer ?
#
loop_
_entity_poly.entity_id
_entity_poly.type
_entity_poly.pdbx_seq_one_letter_code
_entity_poly.pdbx_strand_id
1 'polypeptide(L)'
;QNSSSEEIFFLSRGECDVFVTDQTATQKFVTVLKTGNYFGEVGVLKDCKRTATVLSKSYSTCAELSKSYFNSIIATFPFIKESMEHRMKNHYNDRWKSFTKRTLRNI
;
A
#
# COMPACT_ATOMS: atom_id res chain seq x y z
N GLN A 1 -1.04 -3.02 -9.76
CA GLN A 1 -1.35 -1.57 -9.86
C GLN A 1 -2.63 -1.37 -10.69
N ASN A 2 -3.39 -0.30 -10.44
CA ASN A 2 -4.61 0.14 -11.14
C ASN A 2 -5.89 -0.71 -10.99
N SER A 3 -5.90 -1.75 -10.14
CA SER A 3 -7.12 -2.46 -9.73
C SER A 3 -7.81 -1.77 -8.55
N SER A 4 -9.02 -2.21 -8.17
CA SER A 4 -9.67 -1.77 -6.93
C SER A 4 -8.82 -2.15 -5.70
N SER A 5 -9.01 -1.40 -4.62
CA SER A 5 -8.26 -1.57 -3.37
C SER A 5 -9.24 -1.90 -2.25
N GLU A 6 -9.53 -3.19 -2.08
CA GLU A 6 -10.53 -3.67 -1.12
C GLU A 6 -9.89 -4.40 0.07
N GLU A 7 -8.57 -4.48 0.13
CA GLU A 7 -7.86 -5.30 1.11
C GLU A 7 -6.42 -4.85 1.39
N ILE A 8 -5.99 -5.04 2.63
CA ILE A 8 -4.63 -4.85 3.13
C ILE A 8 -4.02 -6.22 3.41
N PHE A 9 -2.75 -6.41 3.06
CA PHE A 9 -2.04 -7.66 3.29
C PHE A 9 -0.93 -7.48 4.32
N PHE A 10 -0.78 -8.47 5.20
CA PHE A 10 0.28 -8.55 6.20
C PHE A 10 1.16 -9.76 5.89
N LEU A 11 2.44 -9.52 5.59
CA LEU A 11 3.39 -10.55 5.20
C LEU A 11 3.86 -11.32 6.44
N SER A 12 3.31 -12.51 6.65
CA SER A 12 3.62 -13.39 7.78
C SER A 12 4.92 -14.18 7.55
N ARG A 13 5.22 -14.51 6.29
CA ARG A 13 6.48 -15.17 5.90
C ARG A 13 6.83 -14.83 4.46
N GLY A 14 8.11 -14.58 4.19
CA GLY A 14 8.64 -14.45 2.84
C GLY A 14 9.22 -13.07 2.56
N GLU A 15 9.43 -12.79 1.26
CA GLU A 15 9.99 -11.53 0.78
C GLU A 15 9.31 -11.15 -0.55
N CYS A 16 8.91 -9.89 -0.68
CA CYS A 16 8.24 -9.37 -1.87
C CYS A 16 8.92 -8.10 -2.39
N ASP A 17 9.05 -7.97 -3.70
CA ASP A 17 9.51 -6.74 -4.35
C ASP A 17 8.32 -5.84 -4.69
N VAL A 18 8.49 -4.53 -4.50
CA VAL A 18 7.47 -3.52 -4.81
C VAL A 18 7.90 -2.72 -6.02
N PHE A 19 7.02 -2.63 -7.01
CA PHE A 19 7.21 -1.88 -8.23
C PHE A 19 6.11 -0.83 -8.42
N VAL A 20 6.46 0.30 -8.99
CA VAL A 20 5.51 1.33 -9.42
C VAL A 20 5.71 1.60 -10.90
N THR A 21 4.62 1.56 -11.67
CA THR A 21 4.62 1.98 -13.07
C THR A 21 4.50 3.49 -13.14
N ASP A 22 5.46 4.14 -13.79
CA ASP A 22 5.45 5.59 -14.02
C ASP A 22 4.64 5.98 -15.28
N GLN A 23 4.75 7.26 -15.67
CA GLN A 23 3.98 7.82 -16.78
C GLN A 23 4.42 7.28 -18.15
N THR A 24 5.66 6.79 -18.26
CA THR A 24 6.21 6.21 -19.50
C THR A 24 5.96 4.70 -19.56
N ALA A 25 4.97 4.21 -18.79
CA ALA A 25 4.64 2.80 -18.63
C ALA A 25 5.83 1.93 -18.15
N THR A 26 6.84 2.54 -17.52
CA THR A 26 8.05 1.85 -17.08
C THR A 26 7.90 1.44 -15.62
N GLN A 27 8.14 0.16 -15.31
CA GLN A 27 8.15 -0.33 -13.94
C GLN A 27 9.46 0.08 -13.24
N LYS A 28 9.32 0.73 -12.09
CA LYS A 28 10.43 1.13 -11.23
C LYS A 28 10.36 0.37 -9.92
N PHE A 29 11.46 -0.30 -9.58
CA PHE A 29 11.66 -0.90 -8.27
C PHE A 29 11.63 0.20 -7.19
N VAL A 30 10.90 -0.06 -6.11
CA VAL A 30 10.74 0.87 -4.99
C VAL A 30 11.47 0.35 -3.77
N THR A 31 11.13 -0.87 -3.32
CA THR A 31 11.67 -1.46 -2.10
C THR A 31 11.38 -2.96 -2.05
N VAL A 32 12.01 -3.63 -1.09
CA VAL A 32 11.71 -5.00 -0.67
C VAL A 32 10.88 -4.98 0.61
N LEU A 33 9.83 -5.78 0.66
CA LEU A 33 9.04 -6.09 1.85
C LEU A 33 9.52 -7.41 2.45
N LYS A 34 9.72 -7.44 3.76
CA LYS A 34 10.11 -8.61 4.53
C LYS A 34 9.00 -9.03 5.49
N THR A 35 9.11 -10.24 6.04
CA THR A 35 8.25 -10.70 7.14
C THR A 35 8.00 -9.61 8.19
N GLY A 36 6.74 -9.43 8.57
CA GLY A 36 6.26 -8.37 9.47
C GLY A 36 5.87 -7.07 8.77
N ASN A 37 6.16 -6.90 7.48
CA ASN A 37 5.67 -5.77 6.71
C ASN A 37 4.22 -5.96 6.25
N TYR A 38 3.56 -4.86 5.90
CA TYR A 38 2.22 -4.85 5.33
C TYR A 38 2.17 -3.92 4.12
N PHE A 39 1.27 -4.21 3.19
CA PHE A 39 1.11 -3.49 1.94
C PHE A 39 -0.35 -3.42 1.49
N GLY A 40 -0.64 -2.49 0.58
CA GLY A 40 -1.99 -2.28 0.04
C GLY A 40 -2.81 -1.25 0.80
N GLU A 41 -2.26 -0.72 1.89
CA GLU A 41 -2.87 0.28 2.78
C GLU A 41 -3.18 1.58 2.07
N VAL A 42 -2.38 1.99 1.07
CA VAL A 42 -2.55 3.30 0.45
C VAL A 42 -3.88 3.40 -0.29
N GLY A 43 -4.22 2.35 -1.05
CA GLY A 43 -5.48 2.31 -1.80
C GLY A 43 -6.70 2.26 -0.89
N VAL A 44 -6.59 1.57 0.26
CA VAL A 44 -7.66 1.50 1.26
C VAL A 44 -7.80 2.83 2.01
N LEU A 45 -6.70 3.42 2.48
CA LEU A 45 -6.70 4.66 3.27
C LEU A 45 -7.05 5.92 2.47
N LYS A 46 -6.70 5.94 1.18
CA LYS A 46 -6.94 7.09 0.28
C LYS A 46 -8.07 6.85 -0.72
N ASP A 47 -8.80 5.75 -0.54
CA ASP A 47 -9.92 5.36 -1.40
C ASP A 47 -9.59 5.46 -2.90
N CYS A 48 -8.47 4.87 -3.29
CA CYS A 48 -7.95 4.96 -4.65
C CYS A 48 -7.51 3.60 -5.17
N LYS A 49 -7.32 3.51 -6.50
CA LYS A 49 -6.82 2.30 -7.16
C LYS A 49 -5.45 1.89 -6.63
N ARG A 50 -5.11 0.61 -6.74
CA ARG A 50 -3.80 0.08 -6.31
C ARG A 50 -2.68 0.89 -6.94
N THR A 51 -1.80 1.41 -6.11
CA THR A 51 -0.78 2.39 -6.49
C THR A 51 0.56 1.77 -6.85
N ALA A 52 0.76 0.49 -6.50
CA ALA A 52 1.95 -0.28 -6.80
C ALA A 52 1.58 -1.72 -7.21
N THR A 53 2.57 -2.47 -7.67
CA THR A 53 2.54 -3.92 -7.89
C THR A 53 3.50 -4.56 -6.88
N VAL A 54 3.04 -5.61 -6.20
CA VAL A 54 3.85 -6.38 -5.25
C VAL A 54 4.05 -7.77 -5.82
N LEU A 55 5.30 -8.20 -5.95
CA LEU A 55 5.66 -9.50 -6.52
C LEU A 55 6.41 -10.31 -5.47
N SER A 56 5.91 -11.50 -5.16
CA SER A 56 6.61 -12.41 -4.24
C SER A 56 7.87 -12.96 -4.89
N LYS A 57 8.99 -12.96 -4.17
CA LYS A 57 10.27 -13.52 -4.67
C LYS A 57 10.37 -15.03 -4.48
N SER A 58 9.58 -15.57 -3.56
CA SER A 58 9.54 -16.99 -3.21
C SER A 58 8.15 -17.35 -2.67
N TYR A 59 7.99 -18.53 -2.07
CA TYR A 59 6.78 -18.86 -1.33
C TYR A 59 6.61 -17.91 -0.14
N SER A 60 5.56 -17.09 -0.21
CA SER A 60 5.18 -16.16 0.82
C SER A 60 3.81 -16.49 1.39
N THR A 61 3.63 -16.20 2.68
CA THR A 61 2.35 -16.34 3.38
C THR A 61 1.91 -14.97 3.84
N CYS A 62 0.70 -14.58 3.46
CA CYS A 62 0.10 -13.31 3.85
C CYS A 62 -1.22 -13.55 4.59
N ALA A 63 -1.48 -12.74 5.61
CA ALA A 63 -2.84 -12.53 6.09
C ALA A 63 -3.49 -11.40 5.29
N GLU A 64 -4.79 -11.51 5.05
CA GLU A 64 -5.60 -10.52 4.35
C GLU A 64 -6.59 -9.89 5.33
N LEU A 65 -6.77 -8.57 5.22
CA LEU A 65 -7.77 -7.81 5.94
C LEU A 65 -8.59 -7.01 4.94
N SER A 66 -9.90 -7.28 4.87
CA SER A 66 -10.79 -6.52 3.99
C SER A 66 -10.94 -5.07 4.46
N LYS A 67 -11.24 -4.18 3.51
CA LYS A 67 -11.51 -2.76 3.73
C LYS A 67 -12.68 -2.53 4.68
N SER A 68 -13.72 -3.37 4.62
CA SER A 68 -14.86 -3.29 5.53
C SER A 68 -14.44 -3.51 6.99
N TYR A 69 -13.68 -4.58 7.27
CA TYR A 69 -13.17 -4.85 8.61
C TYR A 69 -12.13 -3.82 9.05
N PHE A 70 -11.26 -3.39 8.15
CA PHE A 70 -10.31 -2.32 8.43
C PHE A 70 -11.02 -1.03 8.85
N ASN A 71 -12.10 -0.65 8.16
CA ASN A 71 -12.91 0.52 8.50
C ASN A 71 -13.56 0.39 9.89
N SER A 72 -14.06 -0.80 10.26
CA SER A 72 -14.54 -1.05 11.61
C SER A 72 -13.43 -0.91 12.65
N ILE A 73 -12.24 -1.46 12.39
CA ILE A 73 -11.09 -1.38 13.29
C ILE A 73 -10.67 0.07 13.53
N ILE A 74 -10.53 0.89 12.49
CA ILE A 74 -10.11 2.30 12.66
C ILE A 74 -11.20 3.17 13.27
N ALA A 75 -12.48 2.79 13.16
CA ALA A 75 -13.57 3.45 13.86
C ALA A 75 -13.49 3.21 15.38
N THR A 76 -13.10 2.00 15.79
CA THR A 76 -12.90 1.66 17.21
C THR A 76 -11.54 2.16 17.74
N PHE A 77 -10.51 2.13 16.90
CA PHE A 77 -9.12 2.43 17.27
C PHE A 77 -8.48 3.46 16.31
N PRO A 78 -8.83 4.75 16.42
CA PRO A 78 -8.38 5.79 15.50
C PRO A 78 -6.85 5.91 15.38
N PHE A 79 -6.12 5.64 16.46
CA PHE A 79 -4.66 5.69 16.50
C PHE A 79 -3.99 4.75 15.47
N ILE A 80 -4.67 3.67 15.05
CA ILE A 80 -4.17 2.75 14.02
C ILE A 80 -4.08 3.47 12.68
N LYS A 81 -5.13 4.20 12.31
CA LYS A 81 -5.14 5.02 11.08
C LYS A 81 -4.03 6.06 11.12
N GLU A 82 -3.91 6.78 12.23
CA GLU A 82 -2.88 7.82 12.42
C GLU A 82 -1.47 7.24 12.28
N SER A 83 -1.21 6.08 12.90
CA SER A 83 0.07 5.38 12.81
C SER A 83 0.40 4.97 11.37
N MET A 84 -0.59 4.44 10.65
CA MET A 84 -0.40 4.08 9.24
C MET A 84 -0.17 5.31 8.36
N GLU A 85 -0.91 6.40 8.56
CA GLU A 85 -0.72 7.64 7.81
C GLU A 85 0.64 8.29 8.10
N HIS A 86 1.10 8.24 9.36
CA HIS A 86 2.42 8.71 9.74
C HIS A 86 3.52 7.89 9.04
N ARG A 87 3.40 6.56 9.04
CA ARG A 87 4.31 5.67 8.28
C ARG A 87 4.33 6.03 6.81
N MET A 88 3.16 6.24 6.20
CA MET A 88 3.06 6.62 4.79
C MET A 88 3.80 7.94 4.50
N LYS A 89 3.63 8.96 5.35
CA LYS A 89 4.31 10.25 5.15
C LYS A 89 5.83 10.14 5.25
N ASN A 90 6.35 9.30 6.14
CA ASN A 90 7.78 9.19 6.40
C ASN A 90 8.51 8.22 5.45
N HIS A 91 7.87 7.10 5.07
CA HIS A 91 8.51 6.09 4.22
C HIS A 91 8.42 6.41 2.73
N TYR A 92 7.43 7.19 2.29
CA TYR A 92 7.25 7.52 0.88
C TYR A 92 7.79 8.93 0.58
N ASN A 93 9.11 9.13 0.67
CA ASN A 93 9.72 10.43 0.41
C ASN A 93 9.68 10.79 -1.10
N ASP A 94 9.32 12.05 -1.37
CA ASP A 94 9.13 12.83 -2.62
C ASP A 94 8.67 12.16 -3.94
N ARG A 95 9.18 11.00 -4.36
CA ARG A 95 8.74 10.34 -5.62
C ARG A 95 7.27 9.95 -5.59
N TRP A 96 6.75 9.59 -4.42
CA TRP A 96 5.34 9.27 -4.20
C TRP A 96 4.45 10.51 -4.17
N LYS A 97 4.95 11.67 -3.71
CA LYS A 97 4.19 12.93 -3.70
C LYS A 97 3.78 13.33 -5.12
N SER A 98 4.58 13.01 -6.13
CA SER A 98 4.25 13.19 -7.55
C SER A 98 3.02 12.39 -7.98
N PHE A 99 2.89 11.17 -7.44
CA PHE A 99 1.75 10.28 -7.68
C PHE A 99 0.51 10.75 -6.90
N THR A 100 0.65 11.06 -5.61
CA THR A 100 -0.43 11.61 -4.78
C THR A 100 -0.94 12.97 -5.29
N LYS A 101 -0.06 13.85 -5.78
CA LYS A 101 -0.44 15.10 -6.47
C LYS A 101 -1.33 14.86 -7.69
N ARG A 102 -1.29 13.67 -8.28
CA ARG A 102 -1.99 13.31 -9.52
C ARG A 102 -3.29 12.57 -9.25
N THR A 103 -3.33 11.74 -8.21
CA THR A 103 -4.56 11.07 -7.75
C THR A 103 -5.49 12.03 -6.99
N LEU A 104 -4.95 12.98 -6.22
CA LEU A 104 -5.73 14.03 -5.52
C LEU A 104 -6.03 15.27 -6.37
N ARG A 105 -5.52 15.37 -7.62
CA ARG A 105 -5.89 16.46 -8.54
C ARG A 105 -7.19 16.21 -9.30
N ASN A 106 -7.70 14.98 -9.25
CA ASN A 106 -8.89 14.53 -9.98
C ASN A 106 -10.03 14.10 -9.03
N ILE A 107 -10.01 14.59 -7.79
CA ILE A 107 -11.13 14.64 -6.85
C ILE A 107 -11.31 16.12 -6.50
#